data_AF-A0A8T0P9K9-F1
#
_entry.id   AF-A0A8T0P9K9-F1
#
_cell.length_a   1.000
_cell.length_b   1.000
_cell.length_c   1.000
_cell.angle_alpha   90.00
_cell.angle_beta   90.00
_cell.angle_gamma   90.00
#
_symmetry.space_group_name_H-M   'P 1'
#
loop_
_entity.id
_entity.type
_entity.pdbx_description
1 polymer ?
#
loop_
_entity_poly.entity_id
_entity_poly.type
_entity_poly.pdbx_seq_one_letter_code
_entity_poly.pdbx_strand_id
1 'polypeptide(L)' 'MPEAVSPLPRSCNLDSYMKEASGEAEIGIVIRDLLVSVKLTAWKMMFDTSNAEEMEALACKEGIGLAAEWLPSNI' A
#
# COMPACT_ATOMS: atom_id res chain seq x y z
N MET A 1 -8.00 -2.38 32.82
CA MET A 1 -8.11 -3.00 31.48
C MET A 1 -6.85 -2.62 30.74
N PRO A 2 -6.04 -3.56 30.23
CA PRO A 2 -4.85 -3.15 29.48
C PRO A 2 -5.30 -2.47 28.20
N GLU A 3 -4.70 -1.31 27.89
CA GLU A 3 -4.83 -0.66 26.60
C GLU A 3 -4.51 -1.69 25.50
N ALA A 4 -5.42 -1.84 24.55
CA ALA A 4 -5.17 -2.62 23.35
C ALA A 4 -4.10 -1.88 22.54
N VAL A 5 -2.84 -2.25 22.72
CA VAL A 5 -1.76 -1.83 21.82
C VAL A 5 -2.17 -2.29 20.43
N SER A 6 -2.52 -1.36 19.55
CA SER A 6 -2.86 -1.68 18.17
C SER A 6 -1.65 -2.40 17.55
N PRO A 7 -1.79 -3.65 17.07
CA PRO A 7 -0.65 -4.41 16.62
C PRO A 7 -0.01 -3.72 15.41
N LEU A 8 1.30 -3.47 15.51
CA LEU A 8 2.09 -2.80 14.47
C LEU A 8 2.00 -3.57 13.13
N PRO A 9 2.09 -2.86 11.99
CA PRO A 9 2.08 -3.50 10.69
C PRO A 9 3.34 -4.36 10.52
N ARG A 10 3.16 -5.62 10.08
CA ARG A 10 4.27 -6.57 9.83
C ARG A 10 4.62 -6.63 8.36
N SER A 11 3.61 -6.56 7.51
CA SER A 11 3.78 -6.67 6.06
C SER A 11 2.85 -5.73 5.32
N CYS A 12 3.38 -5.20 4.22
CA CYS A 12 2.63 -4.47 3.21
C CYS A 12 2.79 -5.24 1.91
N ASN A 13 1.67 -5.72 1.37
CA ASN A 13 1.65 -6.30 0.03
C ASN A 13 1.24 -5.19 -0.93
N LEU A 14 1.98 -5.11 -2.03
CA LEU A 14 1.83 -4.10 -3.06
C LEU A 14 1.69 -4.83 -4.38
N ASP A 15 0.73 -4.40 -5.16
CA ASP A 15 0.48 -4.95 -6.49
C ASP A 15 0.14 -3.79 -7.42
N SER A 16 0.56 -3.89 -8.68
CA SER A 16 0.24 -2.91 -9.70
C SER A 16 -0.19 -3.59 -10.98
N TYR A 17 -1.16 -2.97 -11.65
CA TYR A 17 -1.67 -3.42 -12.94
C TYR A 17 -1.61 -2.28 -13.93
N MET A 18 -1.17 -2.54 -15.15
CA MET A 18 -1.12 -1.54 -16.20
C MET A 18 -1.67 -2.12 -17.51
N LYS A 19 -2.48 -1.33 -18.19
CA LYS A 19 -3.01 -1.62 -19.51
C LYS A 19 -2.32 -0.72 -20.54
N GLU A 20 -1.30 -1.27 -21.19
CA GLU A 20 -0.44 -0.51 -22.13
C GLU A 20 -1.20 0.20 -23.25
N ALA A 21 -2.29 -0.40 -23.75
CA ALA A 21 -3.06 0.15 -24.85
C ALA A 21 -3.80 1.46 -24.51
N SER A 22 -4.14 1.68 -23.23
CA SER A 22 -4.86 2.87 -22.77
C SER A 22 -4.03 3.76 -21.84
N GLY A 23 -2.86 3.31 -21.40
CA GLY A 23 -2.07 4.01 -20.37
C GLY A 23 -2.77 4.07 -19.01
N GLU A 24 -3.82 3.26 -18.83
CA GLU A 24 -4.55 3.13 -17.57
C GLU A 24 -3.78 2.18 -16.65
N ALA A 25 -3.63 2.55 -15.40
CA ALA A 25 -2.96 1.72 -14.43
C ALA A 25 -3.58 1.84 -13.03
N GLU A 26 -3.39 0.82 -12.23
CA GLU A 26 -3.96 0.68 -10.90
C GLU A 26 -2.89 0.21 -9.93
N ILE A 27 -2.91 0.78 -8.73
CA ILE A 27 -2.09 0.37 -7.61
C ILE A 27 -3.01 -0.18 -6.54
N GLY A 28 -2.70 -1.37 -6.03
CA GLY A 28 -3.36 -2.01 -4.89
C GLY A 28 -2.41 -2.14 -3.71
N ILE A 29 -2.87 -1.74 -2.52
CA ILE A 29 -2.07 -1.77 -1.29
C ILE A 29 -2.87 -2.48 -0.20
N VAL A 30 -2.25 -3.47 0.44
CA VAL A 30 -2.83 -4.19 1.59
C VAL A 30 -1.82 -4.25 2.74
N ILE A 31 -2.18 -3.63 3.86
CA ILE A 31 -1.38 -3.64 5.10
C ILE A 31 -1.97 -4.63 6.09
N ARG A 32 -1.11 -5.45 6.69
CA ARG A 32 -1.50 -6.50 7.65
C ARG A 32 -0.74 -6.40 8.96
N ASP A 33 -1.41 -6.77 10.04
CA ASP A 33 -0.79 -6.89 11.35
C ASP A 33 0.00 -8.21 11.52
N LEU A 34 0.57 -8.39 12.71
CA LEU A 34 1.29 -9.61 13.12
C LEU A 34 0.44 -10.89 13.06
N LEU A 35 -0.90 -10.77 13.09
CA LEU A 35 -1.84 -11.89 12.98
C LEU A 35 -2.33 -12.07 11.54
N VAL A 36 -1.68 -11.42 10.56
CA VAL A 36 -2.04 -11.45 9.13
C VAL A 36 -3.43 -10.86 8.86
N SER A 37 -4.01 -10.15 9.84
CA SER A 37 -5.29 -9.48 9.70
C SER A 37 -5.12 -8.23 8.86
N VAL A 38 -5.96 -8.07 7.85
CA VAL A 38 -5.99 -6.85 7.03
C VAL A 38 -6.37 -5.67 7.92
N LYS A 39 -5.53 -4.64 7.95
CA LYS A 39 -5.78 -3.41 8.69
C LYS A 39 -6.14 -2.25 7.79
N LEU A 40 -5.55 -2.21 6.60
CA LEU A 40 -5.80 -1.17 5.62
C LEU A 40 -5.74 -1.78 4.22
N THR A 41 -6.69 -1.38 3.40
CA THR A 41 -6.69 -1.60 1.95
C THR A 41 -6.83 -0.25 1.28
N ALA A 42 -5.94 0.07 0.36
CA ALA A 42 -6.02 1.26 -0.46
C ALA A 42 -5.82 0.89 -1.93
N TRP A 43 -6.39 1.71 -2.80
CA TRP A 43 -6.19 1.58 -4.23
C TRP A 43 -6.11 2.96 -4.85
N LYS A 44 -5.41 3.07 -5.97
CA LYS A 44 -5.25 4.32 -6.72
C LYS A 44 -5.23 4.03 -8.21
N MET A 45 -6.12 4.67 -8.95
CA MET A 45 -6.09 4.65 -10.41
C MET A 45 -5.20 5.77 -10.92
N MET A 46 -4.40 5.46 -11.92
CA MET A 46 -3.49 6.38 -12.60
C MET A 46 -3.69 6.29 -14.10
N PHE A 47 -3.37 7.39 -14.76
CA PHE A 47 -3.46 7.54 -16.21
C PHE A 47 -2.09 8.00 -16.72
N ASP A 48 -1.86 7.86 -18.02
CA ASP A 48 -0.65 8.30 -18.72
C ASP A 48 0.65 7.64 -18.21
N THR A 49 0.55 6.41 -17.70
CA THR A 49 1.72 5.69 -17.17
C THR A 49 2.54 5.09 -18.30
N SER A 50 3.86 5.27 -18.24
CA SER A 50 4.75 5.00 -19.37
C SER A 50 5.27 3.56 -19.44
N ASN A 51 5.39 2.88 -18.29
CA ASN A 51 5.87 1.50 -18.19
C ASN A 51 5.49 0.86 -16.83
N ALA A 52 5.60 -0.46 -16.76
CA ALA A 52 5.27 -1.25 -15.57
C ALA A 52 6.25 -1.02 -14.40
N GLU A 53 7.53 -0.77 -14.68
CA GLU A 53 8.54 -0.52 -13.65
C GLU A 53 8.26 0.77 -12.85
N GLU A 54 7.78 1.82 -13.52
CA GLU A 54 7.34 3.07 -12.92
C GLU A 54 6.11 2.82 -12.02
N MET A 55 5.19 1.97 -12.47
CA MET A 55 4.00 1.59 -11.70
C MET A 55 4.35 0.84 -10.41
N GLU A 56 5.26 -0.13 -10.47
CA GLU A 56 5.75 -0.84 -9.30
C GLU A 56 6.50 0.08 -8.32
N ALA A 57 7.30 1.02 -8.85
CA ALA A 57 7.99 2.00 -8.01
C ALA A 57 7.01 2.96 -7.31
N LEU A 58 5.95 3.39 -8.00
CA LEU A 58 4.89 4.21 -7.43
C LEU A 58 4.08 3.43 -6.38
N ALA A 59 3.74 2.17 -6.66
CA ALA A 59 3.11 1.29 -5.70
C ALA A 59 3.94 1.15 -4.41
N CYS A 60 5.26 0.98 -4.54
CA CYS A 60 6.19 0.96 -3.42
C CYS A 60 6.19 2.26 -2.62
N LYS A 61 6.28 3.42 -3.29
CA LYS A 61 6.30 4.72 -2.62
C LYS A 61 5.02 4.99 -1.83
N GLU A 62 3.85 4.77 -2.46
CA GLU A 62 2.55 4.97 -1.83
C GLU A 62 2.33 3.97 -0.67
N GLY A 63 2.75 2.71 -0.87
CA GLY A 63 2.70 1.66 0.15
C GLY A 63 3.48 2.01 1.41
N ILE A 64 4.72 2.48 1.26
CA ILE A 64 5.56 2.91 2.38
C ILE A 64 4.98 4.15 3.06
N GLY A 65 4.47 5.11 2.29
CA GLY A 65 3.82 6.32 2.82
C GLY A 65 2.63 5.98 3.71
N LEU A 66 1.71 5.15 3.21
CA LEU A 66 0.55 4.67 3.97
C LEU A 66 0.96 3.87 5.21
N ALA A 67 1.98 3.03 5.11
CA ALA A 67 2.49 2.29 6.26
C ALA A 67 3.06 3.24 7.33
N ALA A 68 3.78 4.29 6.92
CA ALA A 68 4.36 5.28 7.82
C ALA A 68 3.29 6.14 8.51
N GLU A 69 2.24 6.56 7.80
CA GLU A 69 1.10 7.27 8.38
C GLU A 69 0.33 6.40 9.38
N TRP A 70 0.30 5.09 9.16
CA TRP A 70 -0.38 4.14 10.03
C TRP A 70 0.42 3.76 11.28
N LEU A 71 1.74 3.99 11.29
CA LEU A 71 2.54 3.82 12.50
C LEU A 71 2.08 4.84 13.54
N PRO A 72 1.77 4.41 14.79
CA PRO A 72 1.37 5.34 15.83
C PRO A 72 2.47 6.38 16.03
N SER A 73 2.09 7.67 16.06
CA SER A 73 3.01 8.82 16.14
C SER A 73 3.76 8.96 17.47
N ASN A 74 3.90 7.88 18.25
CA ASN A 74 4.54 7.90 19.56
C ASN A 74 5.84 7.08 19.49
N ILE A 75 6.90 7.75 19.04
CA ILE A 75 8.29 7.37 19.35
C ILE A 75 8.65 8.00 20.69
#